data_AF-A0A1Q7AZZ2-F1
#
_entry.id   AF-A0A1Q7AZZ2-F1
#
_cell.length_a   1.000
_cell.length_b   1.000
_cell.length_c   1.000
_cell.angle_alpha   90.00
_cell.angle_beta   90.00
_cell.angle_gamma   90.00
#
_symmetry.space_group_name_H-M   'P 1'
#
loop_
_entity.id
_entity.type
_entity.pdbx_description
1 polymer ?
#
loop_
_entity_poly.entity_id
_entity_poly.type
_entity_poly.pdbx_seq_one_letter_code
_entity_poly.pdbx_strand_id
1 'polypeptide(L)'
;MRHRSGFTLIEIVVVLILMGLVAVLVAPALFPRHHDQSALNALLVSAREVAARRGEVVYLHIDPTGEWRMEAGAEPRQGPLATGRVPSFFTAAVTLMVSPLGSCGFDVRSAAAVGGEVLDPLTCEMRTP
;
A
#
# COMPACT_ATOMS: atom_id res chain seq x y z
N MET A 1 48.03 30.93 21.47
CA MET A 1 47.75 29.84 22.45
C MET A 1 46.49 29.13 21.99
N ARG A 2 46.53 27.82 21.76
CA ARG A 2 45.43 27.06 21.14
C ARG A 2 44.58 26.46 22.26
N HIS A 3 43.41 27.03 22.55
CA HIS A 3 42.46 26.46 23.50
C HIS A 3 41.99 25.11 22.94
N ARG A 4 42.42 23.99 23.54
CA ARG A 4 41.76 22.70 23.35
C ARG A 4 40.56 22.69 24.28
N SER A 5 39.37 22.99 23.76
CA SER A 5 38.11 22.78 24.46
C SER A 5 37.84 21.28 24.50
N GLY A 6 37.81 20.70 25.70
CA GLY A 6 37.31 19.35 25.90
C GLY A 6 35.79 19.34 25.83
N PHE A 7 35.23 18.34 25.15
CA PHE A 7 33.78 18.13 25.13
C PHE A 7 33.30 17.75 26.54
N THR A 8 32.28 18.44 27.02
CA THR A 8 31.65 18.09 28.30
C THR A 8 30.69 16.91 28.12
N LEU A 9 30.43 16.15 29.19
CA LEU A 9 29.47 15.04 29.12
C LEU A 9 28.07 15.53 28.69
N ILE A 10 27.67 16.71 29.17
CA ILE A 10 26.39 17.32 28.80
C ILE A 10 26.32 17.67 27.31
N GLU A 11 27.42 18.17 26.74
CA GLU A 11 27.49 18.50 25.30
C GLU A 11 27.35 17.25 24.43
N ILE A 12 27.99 16.14 24.80
CA ILE A 12 27.83 14.86 24.11
C ILE A 12 26.39 14.35 24.20
N VAL A 13 25.77 14.42 25.38
CA VAL A 13 24.37 13.98 25.57
C VAL A 13 23.42 14.82 24.70
N VAL A 14 23.59 16.14 24.67
CA VAL A 14 22.77 17.03 23.83
C VAL A 14 22.95 16.69 22.35
N VAL A 15 24.17 16.47 21.87
CA VAL A 15 24.42 16.07 20.47
C VAL A 15 23.76 14.74 20.14
N LEU A 16 23.82 13.74 21.02
CA LEU A 16 23.17 12.46 20.81
C LEU A 16 21.64 12.58 20.75
N ILE A 17 21.04 13.41 21.61
CA ILE A 17 19.59 13.68 21.57
C ILE A 17 19.21 14.36 20.25
N LEU A 18 19.97 15.36 19.82
CA LEU A 18 19.73 16.06 18.55
C LEU A 18 19.88 15.11 17.36
N MET A 19 20.91 14.27 17.33
CA MET A 19 21.08 13.24 16.30
C MET A 19 19.93 12.23 16.31
N GLY A 20 19.47 11.80 17.50
CA GLY A 20 18.32 10.92 17.64
C GLY A 20 17.03 11.53 17.08
N LEU A 21 16.77 12.81 17.38
CA LEU A 21 15.62 13.54 16.83
C LEU A 21 15.68 13.64 15.30
N VAL A 22 16.83 14.00 14.75
CA VAL A 22 17.02 14.05 13.29
C VAL A 22 16.82 12.67 12.67
N ALA A 23 17.39 11.62 13.28
CA ALA A 23 17.24 10.26 12.79
C ALA A 23 15.77 9.81 12.78
N VAL A 24 14.98 10.11 13.82
CA VAL A 24 13.55 9.78 13.87
C VAL A 24 12.76 10.50 12.77
N LEU A 25 13.11 11.75 12.47
CA LEU A 25 12.44 12.52 11.43
C LEU A 25 12.79 12.03 10.01
N VAL A 26 14.03 11.59 9.81
CA VAL A 26 14.54 11.21 8.47
C VAL A 26 14.38 9.72 8.17
N ALA A 27 14.35 8.86 9.19
CA ALA A 27 14.24 7.40 9.01
C ALA A 27 13.07 6.94 8.12
N PRO A 28 11.84 7.49 8.22
CA PRO A 28 10.72 7.07 7.36
C PRO A 28 10.96 7.36 5.87
N ALA A 29 11.73 8.40 5.55
CA ALA A 29 12.05 8.77 4.18
C ALA A 29 13.16 7.87 3.58
N LEU A 30 14.09 7.40 4.42
CA LEU A 30 15.22 6.56 3.98
C LEU A 30 14.90 5.06 3.98
N PHE A 31 13.97 4.62 4.84
CA PHE A 31 13.56 3.22 4.95
C PHE A 31 12.08 3.08 4.60
N PRO A 32 11.71 3.18 3.32
CA PRO A 32 10.36 2.83 2.89
C PRO A 32 10.09 1.38 3.32
N ARG A 33 8.96 1.16 4.00
CA ARG A 33 8.55 -0.20 4.39
C ARG A 33 8.40 -1.02 3.12
N HIS A 34 9.31 -1.97 2.92
CA HIS A 34 9.22 -2.94 1.84
C HIS A 34 8.04 -3.86 2.18
N HIS A 35 6.87 -3.53 1.65
CA HIS A 35 5.71 -4.38 1.81
C HIS A 35 5.89 -5.58 0.90
N ASP A 36 5.61 -6.76 1.43
CA ASP A 36 5.64 -8.00 0.66
C ASP A 36 4.54 -7.97 -0.41
N GLN A 37 4.88 -7.46 -1.59
CA GLN A 37 3.96 -7.32 -2.73
C GLN A 37 3.45 -8.67 -3.23
N SER A 38 4.08 -9.79 -2.85
CA SER A 38 3.65 -11.12 -3.26
C SER A 38 2.23 -11.44 -2.78
N ALA A 39 1.87 -11.03 -1.56
CA ALA A 39 0.54 -11.25 -1.01
C ALA A 39 -0.53 -10.42 -1.73
N LEU A 40 -0.20 -9.19 -2.14
CA LEU A 40 -1.09 -8.35 -2.93
C LEU A 40 -1.26 -8.88 -4.35
N ASN A 41 -0.16 -9.27 -5.00
CA ASN A 41 -0.19 -9.86 -6.35
C ASN A 41 -0.98 -11.17 -6.36
N ALA A 42 -0.84 -12.03 -5.34
CA ALA A 42 -1.64 -13.24 -5.19
C ALA A 42 -3.14 -12.93 -5.05
N LEU A 43 -3.49 -11.86 -4.32
CA LEU A 43 -4.87 -11.39 -4.21
C LEU A 43 -5.42 -10.87 -5.56
N LEU A 44 -4.61 -10.15 -6.34
CA LEU A 44 -4.98 -9.68 -7.68
C LEU A 44 -5.18 -10.83 -8.66
N VAL A 45 -4.31 -11.84 -8.63
CA VAL A 45 -4.46 -13.07 -9.42
C VAL A 45 -5.76 -13.79 -9.05
N SER A 46 -6.07 -13.90 -7.76
CA SER A 46 -7.32 -14.48 -7.28
C SER A 46 -8.55 -13.69 -7.79
N ALA A 47 -8.53 -12.37 -7.66
CA ALA A 47 -9.62 -11.50 -8.12
C ALA A 47 -9.85 -11.62 -9.64
N ARG A 48 -8.77 -11.70 -10.43
CA ARG A 48 -8.84 -11.92 -11.88
C ARG A 48 -9.47 -13.25 -12.23
N GLU A 49 -9.08 -14.32 -11.54
CA GLU A 49 -9.65 -15.64 -11.83
C GLU A 49 -11.12 -15.73 -11.43
N VAL A 50 -11.53 -15.03 -10.37
CA VAL A 50 -12.94 -14.89 -10.00
C VAL A 50 -13.70 -14.08 -11.05
N ALA A 51 -13.18 -12.94 -11.50
CA ALA A 51 -13.81 -12.12 -12.56
C ALA A 51 -13.96 -12.91 -13.86
N ALA A 52 -12.91 -13.58 -14.31
CA ALA A 52 -12.91 -14.41 -15.51
C ALA A 52 -13.92 -15.57 -15.42
N ARG A 53 -14.00 -16.25 -14.28
CA ARG A 53 -14.96 -17.34 -14.06
C ARG A 53 -16.41 -16.88 -14.03
N ARG A 54 -16.68 -15.69 -13.49
CA ARG A 54 -18.04 -15.15 -13.36
C ARG A 54 -18.51 -14.39 -14.59
N GLY A 55 -17.60 -13.88 -15.42
CA GLY A 55 -17.92 -13.04 -16.57
C GLY A 55 -18.42 -11.64 -16.17
N GLU A 56 -18.16 -11.21 -14.93
CA GLU A 56 -18.61 -9.92 -14.38
C GLU A 56 -17.42 -9.15 -13.78
N VAL A 57 -17.55 -7.82 -13.71
CA VAL A 57 -16.55 -6.98 -13.03
C VAL A 57 -16.59 -7.26 -11.53
N VAL A 58 -15.41 -7.50 -10.96
CA VAL A 58 -15.21 -7.72 -9.53
C VAL A 58 -14.59 -6.48 -8.90
N TYR A 59 -15.12 -6.07 -7.75
CA TYR A 59 -14.61 -4.95 -6.98
C TYR A 59 -13.87 -5.46 -5.77
N LEU A 60 -12.58 -5.14 -5.66
CA LEU A 60 -11.74 -5.47 -4.52
C LEU A 60 -11.56 -4.22 -3.68
N HIS A 61 -12.14 -4.22 -2.48
CA HIS A 61 -11.96 -3.14 -1.50
C HIS A 61 -10.91 -3.56 -0.48
N ILE A 62 -9.93 -2.70 -0.23
CA ILE A 62 -8.83 -2.92 0.71
C ILE A 62 -8.82 -1.73 1.67
N ASP A 63 -9.06 -2.00 2.95
CA ASP A 63 -8.99 -1.01 4.02
C ASP A 63 -7.52 -0.70 4.39
N PRO A 64 -7.22 0.47 4.98
CA PRO A 64 -5.87 0.82 5.44
C PRO A 64 -5.30 -0.17 6.47
N THR A 65 -6.19 -0.90 7.17
CA THR A 65 -5.83 -1.93 8.15
C THR A 65 -5.41 -3.25 7.51
N GLY A 66 -5.60 -3.40 6.20
CA GLY A 66 -5.32 -4.63 5.45
C GLY A 66 -6.49 -5.60 5.37
N GLU A 67 -7.65 -5.28 5.96
CA GLU A 67 -8.90 -6.00 5.67
C GLU A 67 -9.25 -5.82 4.20
N TRP A 68 -9.63 -6.90 3.52
CA TRP A 68 -10.10 -6.83 2.16
C TRP A 68 -11.40 -7.59 1.98
N ARG A 69 -12.23 -7.09 1.05
CA ARG A 69 -13.46 -7.74 0.61
C ARG A 69 -13.58 -7.66 -0.90
N MET A 70 -14.07 -8.74 -1.49
CA MET A 70 -14.28 -8.90 -2.92
C MET A 70 -15.79 -8.95 -3.17
N GLU A 71 -16.28 -8.14 -4.09
CA GLU A 71 -17.71 -7.99 -4.39
C GLU A 71 -17.94 -8.16 -5.89
N ALA A 72 -19.06 -8.79 -6.28
CA ALA A 72 -19.43 -8.95 -7.68
C ALA A 72 -20.35 -7.80 -8.12
N GLY A 73 -20.06 -7.22 -9.28
CA GLY A 73 -20.90 -6.19 -9.88
C GLY A 73 -20.89 -4.87 -9.11
N ALA A 74 -21.52 -3.84 -9.68
CA ALA A 74 -21.51 -2.49 -9.12
C ALA A 74 -22.44 -2.32 -7.90
N GLU A 75 -23.24 -3.35 -7.56
CA GLU A 75 -24.19 -3.31 -6.46
C GLU A 75 -23.77 -4.29 -5.34
N PRO A 76 -23.50 -3.81 -4.11
CA PRO A 76 -23.10 -4.65 -2.96
C PRO A 76 -24.16 -5.65 -2.47
N ARG A 77 -25.26 -5.83 -3.22
CA ARG A 77 -26.48 -6.50 -2.75
C ARG A 77 -26.32 -8.01 -2.51
N GLN A 78 -25.29 -8.64 -3.09
CA GLN A 78 -25.09 -10.08 -3.01
C GLN A 78 -24.15 -10.51 -1.86
N GLY A 79 -23.68 -9.56 -1.04
CA GLY A 79 -22.67 -9.82 -0.03
C GLY A 79 -21.28 -10.06 -0.63
N PRO A 80 -20.22 -10.11 0.20
CA PRO A 80 -18.87 -10.30 -0.29
C PRO A 80 -18.68 -11.72 -0.82
N LEU A 81 -18.11 -11.84 -2.03
CA LEU A 81 -17.65 -13.08 -2.64
C LEU A 81 -16.57 -13.76 -1.81
N ALA A 82 -15.67 -12.95 -1.26
CA ALA A 82 -14.59 -13.38 -0.41
C ALA A 82 -14.12 -12.22 0.47
N THR A 83 -13.61 -12.54 1.64
CA THR A 83 -13.00 -11.57 2.56
C THR A 83 -11.74 -12.15 3.15
N GLY A 84 -10.83 -11.30 3.58
CA GLY A 84 -9.65 -11.74 4.30
C GLY A 84 -8.81 -10.58 4.78
N ARG A 85 -7.57 -10.88 5.14
CA ARG A 85 -6.59 -9.89 5.56
C ARG A 85 -5.30 -10.07 4.77
N VAL A 86 -4.68 -8.95 4.43
CA VAL A 86 -3.34 -8.87 3.84
C VAL A 86 -2.53 -7.84 4.63
N PRO A 87 -1.18 -7.84 4.51
CA PRO A 87 -0.38 -6.74 5.03
C PRO A 87 -0.91 -5.38 4.55
N SER A 88 -0.84 -4.36 5.41
CA SER A 88 -1.39 -3.03 5.14
C SER A 88 -0.61 -2.30 4.04
N PHE A 89 -0.99 -2.41 2.77
CA PHE A 89 -0.23 -1.80 1.66
C PHE A 89 -0.50 -0.30 1.47
N PHE A 90 -1.69 0.15 1.85
CA PHE A 90 -2.17 1.50 1.56
C PHE A 90 -2.42 2.28 2.85
N THR A 91 -2.19 3.59 2.80
CA THR A 91 -2.50 4.52 3.90
C THR A 91 -3.96 4.99 3.88
N ALA A 92 -4.68 4.71 2.81
CA ALA A 92 -6.10 5.02 2.60
C ALA A 92 -6.85 3.78 2.11
N ALA A 93 -8.18 3.79 2.26
CA ALA A 93 -9.03 2.73 1.70
C ALA A 93 -9.01 2.84 0.18
N VAL A 94 -8.83 1.70 -0.50
CA VAL A 94 -8.74 1.64 -1.96
C VAL A 94 -9.72 0.61 -2.52
N THR A 95 -10.26 0.93 -3.69
CA THR A 95 -11.12 0.06 -4.48
C THR A 95 -10.48 -0.18 -5.83
N LEU A 96 -10.22 -1.45 -6.16
CA LEU A 96 -9.83 -1.89 -7.48
C LEU A 96 -11.02 -2.53 -8.20
N MET A 97 -11.15 -2.20 -9.47
CA MET A 97 -12.06 -2.82 -10.43
C MET A 97 -11.26 -3.82 -11.26
N VAL A 98 -11.69 -5.08 -11.27
CA VAL A 98 -11.08 -6.16 -12.05
C VAL A 98 -12.09 -6.64 -13.08
N SER A 99 -11.75 -6.43 -14.35
CA SER A 99 -12.59 -6.80 -15.49
C SER A 99 -12.39 -8.28 -15.84
N PRO A 100 -13.46 -8.99 -16.27
CA PRO A 100 -13.35 -10.34 -16.81
C PRO A 100 -12.49 -10.41 -18.09
N LEU A 101 -12.27 -9.26 -18.75
CA LEU A 101 -11.43 -9.13 -19.94
C LEU A 101 -9.92 -9.05 -19.61
N GLY A 102 -9.56 -9.12 -18.33
CA GLY A 102 -8.18 -9.12 -17.86
C GLY A 102 -7.63 -7.75 -17.47
N SER A 103 -8.36 -6.65 -17.68
CA SER A 103 -7.93 -5.33 -17.23
C SER A 103 -8.21 -5.09 -15.75
N CYS A 104 -7.34 -4.38 -15.03
CA CYS A 104 -7.62 -3.89 -13.69
C CYS A 104 -7.34 -2.41 -13.58
N GLY A 105 -8.00 -1.73 -12.65
CA GLY A 105 -7.76 -0.32 -12.40
C GLY A 105 -8.31 0.07 -11.04
N PHE A 106 -7.78 1.15 -10.48
CA PHE A 106 -8.42 1.79 -9.34
C PHE A 106 -9.68 2.53 -9.78
N ASP A 107 -10.69 2.59 -8.91
CA ASP A 107 -11.76 3.57 -9.11
C ASP A 107 -11.20 5.00 -9.05
N VAL A 108 -11.95 5.97 -9.56
CA VAL A 108 -11.50 7.37 -9.68
C VAL A 108 -11.03 7.93 -8.33
N ARG A 109 -11.69 7.57 -7.23
CA ARG A 109 -11.34 8.06 -5.89
C ARG A 109 -10.04 7.45 -5.39
N SER A 110 -9.86 6.15 -5.57
CA SER A 110 -8.65 5.45 -5.15
C SER A 110 -7.45 5.80 -6.03
N ALA A 111 -7.66 6.01 -7.33
CA ALA A 111 -6.62 6.48 -8.24
C ALA A 111 -6.03 7.82 -7.79
N ALA A 112 -6.86 8.72 -7.27
CA ALA A 112 -6.41 10.00 -6.69
C ALA A 112 -5.66 9.83 -5.35
N ALA A 113 -5.99 8.79 -4.57
CA ALA A 113 -5.38 8.55 -3.26
C ALA A 113 -4.00 7.85 -3.34
N VAL A 114 -3.81 6.97 -4.33
CA VAL A 114 -2.60 6.13 -4.45
C VAL A 114 -1.67 6.61 -5.57
N GLY A 115 -2.21 7.33 -6.57
CA GLY A 115 -1.54 7.61 -7.83
C GLY A 115 -1.85 6.53 -8.86
N GLY A 116 -2.43 6.91 -10.00
CA GLY A 116 -2.91 5.97 -11.02
C GLY A 116 -1.82 5.13 -11.71
N GLU A 117 -0.55 5.50 -11.60
CA GLU A 117 0.60 4.79 -12.21
C GLU A 117 1.11 3.60 -11.38
N VAL A 118 0.57 3.37 -10.19
CA VAL A 118 1.00 2.30 -9.27
C VAL A 118 0.52 0.91 -9.72
N LEU A 119 -0.47 0.83 -10.61
CA LEU A 119 -1.00 -0.44 -11.11
C LEU A 119 -0.93 -0.47 -12.64
N ASP A 120 -0.32 -1.52 -13.20
CA ASP A 120 -0.37 -1.74 -14.64
C ASP A 120 -1.76 -2.27 -15.05
N PRO A 121 -2.49 -1.57 -15.92
CA PRO A 121 -3.86 -1.93 -16.23
C PRO A 121 -4.00 -3.21 -17.07
N LEU A 122 -2.93 -3.64 -17.76
CA LEU A 122 -2.93 -4.82 -18.63
C LEU A 122 -2.36 -6.05 -17.93
N THR A 123 -1.34 -5.88 -17.09
CA THR A 123 -0.76 -6.99 -16.32
C THR A 123 -1.37 -7.15 -14.93
N CYS A 124 -2.10 -6.14 -14.43
CA CYS A 124 -2.59 -6.07 -13.05
C CYS A 124 -1.51 -6.37 -12.01
N GLU A 125 -0.30 -5.91 -12.29
CA GLU A 125 0.81 -5.96 -11.37
C GLU A 125 1.05 -4.58 -10.77
N MET A 126 1.40 -4.56 -9.49
CA MET A 126 1.83 -3.33 -8.84
C MET A 126 3.18 -2.90 -9.41
N ARG A 127 3.23 -1.72 -10.01
CA ARG A 127 4.49 -1.10 -10.42
C ARG A 127 5.17 -0.57 -9.17
N THR A 128 6.39 -1.02 -8.91
CA THR A 128 7.22 -0.44 -7.84
C THR A 128 7.43 1.05 -8.15
N PRO A 129 7.25 1.96 -7.18
CA PRO A 129 7.71 3.33 -7.32
C PRO A 129 9.25 3.38 -7.43
#